data_AF-A0A943UJP4-F1
#
_entry.id   AF-A0A943UJP4-F1
#
_cell.length_a   1.000
_cell.length_b   1.000
_cell.length_c   1.000
_cell.angle_alpha   90.00
_cell.angle_beta   90.00
_cell.angle_gamma   90.00
#
_symmetry.space_group_name_H-M   'P 1'
#
loop_
_entity.id
_entity.type
_entity.pdbx_description
1 polymer ?
#
loop_
_entity_poly.entity_id
_entity_poly.type
_entity_poly.pdbx_seq_one_letter_code
_entity_poly.pdbx_strand_id
1 'polypeptide(L)'
;MKHILLIIPTLLLALAFASCHHGERQTLRSALQMAYADPDSALTMLHTIDRRALPPAEKAYYALTYYLAQDKSGLDVANDSLIRVAYNYYAKLPEDSLYARCMYYMGVYYSLCDSLERASYCLNEAAQAAKVQKDTATLCLVWCKNSWVARKSNAPLGLKYASQALALYRKYSQATPLNTIYYTLIPQHYYQLNFLST
;
A
#
# COMPACT_ATOMS: atom_id res chain seq x y z
N MET A 1 48.44 6.24 -22.91
CA MET A 1 47.62 5.36 -23.77
C MET A 1 47.02 4.15 -23.02
N LYS A 2 47.73 3.51 -22.08
CA LYS A 2 47.20 2.36 -21.29
C LYS A 2 45.94 2.67 -20.44
N HIS A 3 45.81 3.88 -19.88
CA HIS A 3 44.61 4.27 -19.13
C HIS A 3 43.37 4.49 -20.02
N ILE A 4 43.54 4.97 -21.25
CA ILE A 4 42.44 5.18 -22.21
C ILE A 4 41.83 3.83 -22.65
N LEU A 5 42.67 2.79 -22.78
CA LEU A 5 42.24 1.42 -23.07
C LEU A 5 41.43 0.77 -21.95
N LEU A 6 41.58 1.20 -20.69
CA LEU A 6 40.77 0.73 -19.56
C LEU A 6 39.48 1.53 -19.38
N ILE A 7 39.47 2.81 -19.76
CA ILE A 7 38.31 3.71 -19.63
C ILE A 7 37.14 3.25 -20.51
N ILE A 8 37.41 2.83 -21.75
CA ILE A 8 36.38 2.41 -22.72
C ILE A 8 35.57 1.20 -22.21
N PRO A 9 36.18 0.07 -21.78
CA PRO A 9 35.42 -1.06 -21.25
C PRO A 9 34.70 -0.73 -19.93
N THR A 10 35.28 0.11 -19.06
CA THR A 10 34.55 0.56 -17.84
C THR A 10 33.34 1.43 -18.16
N LEU A 11 33.42 2.28 -19.19
CA LEU A 11 32.32 3.12 -19.64
C LEU A 11 31.19 2.29 -20.26
N LEU A 12 31.55 1.29 -21.09
CA LEU A 12 30.58 0.34 -21.66
C LEU A 12 29.86 -0.46 -20.58
N LEU A 13 30.58 -0.88 -19.54
CA LEU A 13 29.99 -1.59 -18.40
C LEU A 13 29.02 -0.68 -17.63
N ALA A 14 29.41 0.58 -17.36
CA ALA A 14 28.54 1.56 -16.69
C ALA A 14 27.27 1.86 -17.50
N LEU A 15 27.37 1.95 -18.82
CA LEU A 15 26.22 2.15 -19.73
C LEU A 15 25.30 0.92 -19.73
N ALA A 16 25.85 -0.29 -19.72
CA ALA A 16 25.06 -1.52 -19.63
C ALA A 16 24.29 -1.60 -18.29
N PHE A 17 24.95 -1.27 -17.17
CA PHE A 17 24.30 -1.19 -15.85
C PHE A 17 23.21 -0.11 -15.82
N ALA A 18 23.47 1.07 -16.36
CA ALA A 18 22.48 2.15 -16.42
C ALA A 18 21.25 1.76 -17.26
N SER A 19 21.44 1.07 -18.38
CA SER A 19 20.36 0.59 -19.25
C SER A 19 19.52 -0.50 -18.57
N CYS A 20 20.16 -1.49 -17.94
CA CYS A 20 19.45 -2.53 -17.20
C CYS A 20 18.65 -1.95 -16.02
N HIS A 21 19.28 -1.05 -15.26
CA HIS A 21 18.64 -0.36 -14.13
C HIS A 21 17.43 0.48 -14.59
N HIS A 22 17.53 1.14 -15.74
CA HIS A 22 16.42 1.87 -16.33
C HIS A 22 15.24 0.94 -16.70
N GLY A 23 15.54 -0.22 -17.29
CA GLY A 23 14.53 -1.23 -17.65
C GLY A 23 13.79 -1.80 -16.43
N GLU A 24 14.53 -2.17 -15.37
CA GLU A 24 13.93 -2.66 -14.11
C GLU A 24 13.07 -1.59 -13.44
N ARG A 25 13.55 -0.34 -13.39
CA ARG A 25 12.81 0.78 -12.80
C ARG A 25 11.52 1.09 -13.55
N GLN A 26 11.53 0.99 -14.88
CA GLN A 26 10.33 1.14 -15.67
C GLN A 26 9.34 0.01 -15.40
N THR A 27 9.83 -1.24 -15.34
CA THR A 27 9.03 -2.42 -15.01
C THR A 27 8.38 -2.30 -13.62
N LEU A 28 9.14 -1.84 -12.61
CA LEU A 28 8.63 -1.55 -11.27
C LEU A 28 7.47 -0.55 -11.29
N ARG A 29 7.63 0.56 -12.02
CA ARG A 29 6.61 1.60 -12.11
C ARG A 29 5.34 1.12 -12.80
N SER A 30 5.49 0.35 -13.89
CA SER A 30 4.37 -0.29 -14.58
C SER A 30 3.63 -1.25 -13.67
N ALA A 31 4.35 -2.07 -12.89
CA ALA A 31 3.74 -2.99 -11.93
C ALA A 31 2.89 -2.25 -10.88
N LEU A 32 3.32 -1.07 -10.40
CA LEU A 32 2.49 -0.29 -9.46
C LEU A 32 1.20 0.22 -10.11
N GLN A 33 1.26 0.69 -11.35
CA GLN A 33 0.07 1.14 -12.06
C GLN A 33 -0.93 0.00 -12.26
N MET A 34 -0.43 -1.22 -12.48
CA MET A 34 -1.23 -2.41 -12.69
C MET A 34 -1.75 -3.03 -11.39
N ALA A 35 -1.06 -2.88 -10.27
CA ALA A 35 -1.39 -3.57 -9.02
C ALA A 35 -2.84 -3.37 -8.54
N TYR A 36 -3.52 -2.29 -8.96
CA TYR A 36 -4.94 -2.06 -8.69
C TYR A 36 -5.89 -2.66 -9.73
N ALA A 37 -5.52 -2.66 -11.01
CA ALA A 37 -6.40 -3.03 -12.13
C ALA A 37 -6.22 -4.50 -12.56
N ASP A 38 -4.99 -4.99 -12.45
CA ASP A 38 -4.56 -6.33 -12.84
C ASP A 38 -3.43 -6.80 -11.89
N PRO A 39 -3.79 -7.17 -10.65
CA PRO A 39 -2.82 -7.53 -9.62
C PRO A 39 -2.01 -8.79 -9.97
N ASP A 40 -2.58 -9.76 -10.67
CA ASP A 40 -1.90 -11.00 -11.03
C ASP A 40 -0.80 -10.75 -12.07
N SER A 41 -1.08 -9.92 -13.06
CA SER A 41 -0.06 -9.48 -14.02
C SER A 41 1.00 -8.60 -13.35
N ALA A 42 0.62 -7.76 -12.38
CA ALA A 42 1.59 -6.99 -11.60
C ALA A 42 2.54 -7.90 -10.81
N LEU A 43 2.02 -8.95 -10.15
CA LEU A 43 2.84 -9.95 -9.47
C LEU A 43 3.77 -10.68 -10.43
N THR A 44 3.25 -11.11 -11.58
CA THR A 44 4.05 -11.77 -12.62
C THR A 44 5.22 -10.90 -13.08
N MET A 45 5.01 -9.59 -13.28
CA MET A 45 6.10 -8.66 -13.60
C MET A 45 7.09 -8.49 -12.45
N LEU A 46 6.62 -8.38 -11.21
CA LEU A 46 7.52 -8.24 -10.06
C LEU A 46 8.37 -9.49 -9.83
N HIS A 47 7.91 -10.67 -10.23
CA HIS A 47 8.69 -11.90 -10.14
C HIS A 47 9.89 -11.95 -11.07
N THR A 48 9.93 -11.13 -12.14
CA THR A 48 11.07 -11.10 -13.06
C THR A 48 12.24 -10.24 -12.57
N ILE A 49 12.04 -9.47 -11.49
CA ILE A 49 13.01 -8.48 -11.00
C ILE A 49 13.94 -9.11 -9.96
N ASP A 50 15.26 -8.99 -10.15
CA ASP A 50 16.21 -9.38 -9.12
C ASP A 50 16.26 -8.32 -7.99
N ARG A 51 15.48 -8.57 -6.94
CA ARG A 51 15.42 -7.74 -5.75
C ARG A 51 16.79 -7.49 -5.10
N ARG A 52 17.77 -8.40 -5.24
CA ARG A 52 19.09 -8.24 -4.57
C ARG A 52 19.87 -7.07 -5.18
N ALA A 53 19.78 -6.91 -6.50
CA ALA A 53 20.45 -5.87 -7.26
C ALA A 53 19.85 -4.46 -7.05
N LEU A 54 18.62 -4.36 -6.54
CA LEU A 54 17.95 -3.07 -6.36
C LEU A 54 18.59 -2.19 -5.27
N PRO A 55 18.71 -0.86 -5.48
CA PRO A 55 19.03 0.10 -4.44
C PRO A 55 17.89 0.21 -3.39
N PRO A 56 18.16 0.77 -2.20
CA PRO A 56 17.20 0.80 -1.08
C PRO A 56 15.82 1.38 -1.42
N ALA A 57 15.78 2.48 -2.19
CA ALA A 57 14.53 3.11 -2.60
C ALA A 57 13.66 2.19 -3.47
N GLU A 58 14.28 1.48 -4.41
CA GLU A 58 13.57 0.58 -5.32
C GLU A 58 13.21 -0.74 -4.64
N LYS A 59 14.01 -1.19 -3.66
CA LYS A 59 13.61 -2.30 -2.77
C LYS A 59 12.35 -1.96 -1.96
N ALA A 60 12.25 -0.74 -1.44
CA ALA A 60 11.06 -0.28 -0.71
C ALA A 60 9.85 -0.15 -1.63
N TYR A 61 10.05 0.42 -2.83
CA TYR A 61 9.02 0.53 -3.85
C TYR A 61 8.51 -0.86 -4.28
N TYR A 62 9.41 -1.77 -4.62
CA TYR A 62 9.11 -3.17 -4.92
C TYR A 62 8.27 -3.81 -3.81
N ALA A 63 8.72 -3.67 -2.56
CA ALA A 63 8.08 -4.33 -1.44
C ALA A 63 6.66 -3.80 -1.20
N LEU A 64 6.43 -2.50 -1.33
CA LEU A 64 5.10 -1.91 -1.23
C LEU A 64 4.19 -2.35 -2.38
N THR A 65 4.68 -2.29 -3.62
CA THR A 65 3.92 -2.69 -4.80
C THR A 65 3.54 -4.17 -4.76
N TYR A 66 4.47 -5.02 -4.35
CA TYR A 66 4.23 -6.46 -4.21
C TYR A 66 3.20 -6.76 -3.12
N TYR A 67 3.27 -6.08 -1.98
CA TYR A 67 2.28 -6.21 -0.91
C TYR A 67 0.87 -5.78 -1.38
N LEU A 68 0.78 -4.62 -2.05
CA LEU A 68 -0.45 -4.11 -2.65
C LEU A 68 -1.05 -5.10 -3.65
N ALA A 69 -0.24 -5.64 -4.57
CA ALA A 69 -0.72 -6.56 -5.59
C ALA A 69 -1.23 -7.87 -4.98
N GLN A 70 -0.55 -8.41 -3.96
CA GLN A 70 -1.06 -9.57 -3.21
C GLN A 70 -2.42 -9.27 -2.54
N ASP A 71 -2.53 -8.17 -1.80
CA ASP A 71 -3.78 -7.73 -1.16
C ASP A 71 -4.94 -7.63 -2.16
N LYS A 72 -4.66 -7.20 -3.39
CA LYS A 72 -5.67 -7.07 -4.46
C LYS A 72 -5.96 -8.36 -5.23
N SER A 73 -4.99 -9.26 -5.36
CA SER A 73 -5.18 -10.58 -5.97
C SER A 73 -6.03 -11.53 -5.10
N GLY A 74 -6.18 -11.24 -3.80
CA GLY A 74 -6.84 -12.14 -2.86
C GLY A 74 -5.99 -13.34 -2.45
N LEU A 75 -4.72 -13.39 -2.88
CA LEU A 75 -3.74 -14.33 -2.35
C LEU A 75 -3.49 -14.04 -0.87
N ASP A 76 -3.41 -15.09 -0.06
CA ASP A 76 -3.11 -14.94 1.36
C ASP A 76 -1.74 -14.26 1.52
N VAL A 77 -1.71 -13.15 2.25
CA VAL A 77 -0.54 -12.26 2.32
C VAL A 77 0.51 -12.89 3.22
N ALA A 78 1.20 -13.92 2.72
CA ALA A 78 2.12 -14.74 3.49
C ALA A 78 3.52 -14.10 3.68
N ASN A 79 3.66 -12.78 3.53
CA ASN A 79 4.98 -12.14 3.57
C ASN A 79 5.04 -10.85 4.38
N ASP A 80 4.88 -11.01 5.70
CA ASP A 80 5.08 -9.99 6.74
C ASP A 80 6.41 -9.22 6.62
N SER A 81 7.41 -9.81 5.94
CA SER A 81 8.73 -9.20 5.76
C SER A 81 8.70 -7.99 4.81
N LEU A 82 7.86 -7.98 3.78
CA LEU A 82 7.89 -6.97 2.73
C LEU A 82 7.35 -5.62 3.20
N ILE A 83 6.21 -5.61 3.90
CA ILE A 83 5.63 -4.35 4.36
C ILE A 83 6.57 -3.61 5.32
N ARG A 84 7.32 -4.33 6.15
CA ARG A 84 8.34 -3.73 7.02
C ARG A 84 9.49 -3.10 6.24
N VAL A 85 9.92 -3.71 5.12
CA VAL A 85 10.95 -3.12 4.24
C VAL A 85 10.46 -1.80 3.66
N ALA A 86 9.23 -1.76 3.15
CA ALA A 86 8.62 -0.53 2.66
C ALA A 86 8.48 0.53 3.77
N TYR A 87 7.96 0.13 4.93
CA TYR A 87 7.75 1.00 6.08
C TYR A 87 9.05 1.65 6.57
N ASN A 88 10.13 0.88 6.73
CA ASN A 88 11.43 1.39 7.19
C ASN A 88 12.04 2.47 6.28
N TYR A 89 11.62 2.51 5.01
CA TYR A 89 12.02 3.51 4.05
C TYR A 89 11.03 4.69 4.02
N TYR A 90 9.75 4.42 3.73
CA TYR A 90 8.77 5.49 3.53
C TYR A 90 8.37 6.21 4.80
N ALA A 91 8.43 5.59 5.99
CA ALA A 91 8.09 6.27 7.25
C ALA A 91 8.95 7.52 7.54
N LYS A 92 10.09 7.66 6.85
CA LYS A 92 11.00 8.82 6.95
C LYS A 92 10.70 9.92 5.92
N LEU A 93 9.73 9.69 5.04
CA LEU A 93 9.44 10.52 3.86
C LEU A 93 7.94 10.88 3.82
N PRO A 94 7.42 11.70 4.76
CA PRO A 94 5.99 12.03 4.85
C PRO A 94 5.43 12.73 3.59
N GLU A 95 6.29 13.42 2.84
CA GLU A 95 5.92 14.11 1.59
C GLU A 95 5.89 13.18 0.37
N ASP A 96 6.34 11.93 0.49
CA ASP A 96 6.30 10.99 -0.63
C ASP A 96 4.86 10.55 -0.91
N SER A 97 4.50 10.52 -2.20
CA SER A 97 3.19 10.05 -2.69
C SER A 97 2.80 8.64 -2.22
N LEU A 98 3.78 7.82 -1.82
CA LEU A 98 3.54 6.46 -1.32
C LEU A 98 3.47 6.38 0.21
N TYR A 99 3.76 7.45 0.93
CA TYR A 99 3.73 7.49 2.39
C TYR A 99 2.36 7.05 2.92
N ALA A 100 1.28 7.66 2.44
CA ALA A 100 -0.07 7.36 2.91
C ALA A 100 -0.44 5.88 2.74
N ARG A 101 -0.08 5.28 1.59
CA ARG A 101 -0.32 3.87 1.28
C ARG A 101 0.51 2.95 2.16
N CYS A 102 1.79 3.28 2.34
CA CYS A 102 2.69 2.52 3.20
C CYS A 102 2.22 2.52 4.65
N MET A 103 1.81 3.68 5.16
CA MET A 103 1.25 3.82 6.50
C MET A 103 -0.06 3.05 6.65
N TYR A 104 -0.94 3.09 5.65
CA TYR A 104 -2.17 2.30 5.63
C TYR A 104 -1.87 0.79 5.75
N TYR A 105 -1.01 0.26 4.88
CA TYR A 105 -0.70 -1.18 4.87
C TYR A 105 0.04 -1.63 6.13
N MET A 106 0.92 -0.81 6.69
CA MET A 106 1.53 -1.10 7.99
C MET A 106 0.49 -1.10 9.12
N GLY A 107 -0.49 -0.20 9.07
CA GLY A 107 -1.62 -0.19 10.00
C GLY A 107 -2.50 -1.44 9.89
N VAL A 108 -2.71 -1.95 8.67
CA VAL A 108 -3.37 -3.24 8.45
C VAL A 108 -2.59 -4.37 9.10
N TYR A 109 -1.29 -4.44 8.84
CA TYR A 109 -0.39 -5.44 9.44
C TYR A 109 -0.47 -5.43 10.98
N TYR A 110 -0.28 -4.26 11.61
CA TYR A 110 -0.35 -4.16 13.07
C TYR A 110 -1.71 -4.56 13.65
N SER A 111 -2.80 -4.31 12.92
CA SER A 111 -4.14 -4.67 13.38
C SER A 111 -4.41 -6.17 13.42
N LEU A 112 -3.62 -6.95 12.69
CA LEU A 112 -3.71 -8.40 12.59
C LEU A 112 -2.73 -9.10 13.53
N CYS A 113 -1.48 -8.61 13.60
CA CYS A 113 -0.37 -9.37 14.17
C CYS A 113 0.26 -8.74 15.43
N ASP A 114 -0.11 -7.53 15.83
CA ASP A 114 0.59 -6.81 16.91
C ASP A 114 -0.39 -6.03 17.82
N SER A 115 -0.51 -4.71 17.63
CA SER A 115 -1.26 -3.82 18.53
C SER A 115 -2.23 -2.92 17.77
N LEU A 116 -3.45 -2.83 18.29
CA LEU A 116 -4.47 -1.88 17.81
C LEU A 116 -4.04 -0.42 17.98
N GLU A 117 -3.18 -0.12 18.95
CA GLU A 117 -2.64 1.24 19.15
C GLU A 117 -1.70 1.63 18.02
N ARG A 118 -0.74 0.75 17.67
CA ARG A 118 0.18 0.97 16.55
C ARG A 118 -0.58 1.02 15.22
N ALA A 119 -1.60 0.18 15.07
CA ALA A 119 -2.50 0.22 13.93
C ALA A 119 -3.20 1.58 13.82
N SER A 120 -3.77 2.07 14.94
CA SER A 120 -4.47 3.37 14.99
C SER A 120 -3.52 4.53 14.67
N TYR A 121 -2.30 4.51 15.20
CA TYR A 121 -1.26 5.49 14.85
C TYR A 121 -1.00 5.51 13.34
N CYS A 122 -0.68 4.35 12.76
CA CYS A 122 -0.38 4.23 11.34
C CYS A 122 -1.57 4.68 10.45
N LEU A 123 -2.79 4.31 10.82
CA LEU A 123 -3.99 4.68 10.07
C LEU A 123 -4.31 6.18 10.19
N ASN A 124 -4.04 6.81 11.33
CA ASN A 124 -4.22 8.25 11.50
C ASN A 124 -3.23 9.06 10.65
N GLU A 125 -1.96 8.65 10.62
CA GLU A 125 -0.94 9.23 9.75
C GLU A 125 -1.30 9.06 8.27
N ALA A 126 -1.75 7.85 7.89
CA ALA A 126 -2.23 7.58 6.54
C ALA A 126 -3.42 8.47 6.16
N ALA A 127 -4.38 8.69 7.07
CA ALA A 127 -5.54 9.55 6.83
C ALA A 127 -5.14 11.01 6.59
N GLN A 128 -4.20 11.53 7.37
CA GLN A 128 -3.70 12.89 7.24
C GLN A 128 -2.98 13.08 5.90
N ALA A 129 -2.03 12.21 5.59
CA ALA A 129 -1.27 12.26 4.35
C ALA A 129 -2.17 12.08 3.12
N ALA A 130 -3.09 11.11 3.14
CA ALA A 130 -4.00 10.88 2.01
C ALA A 130 -4.91 12.09 1.72
N LYS A 131 -5.33 12.84 2.74
CA LYS A 131 -6.06 14.11 2.56
C LYS A 131 -5.21 15.17 1.87
N VAL A 132 -3.97 15.36 2.33
CA VAL A 132 -3.02 16.33 1.74
C VAL A 132 -2.72 15.98 0.29
N GLN A 133 -2.46 14.69 0.04
CA GLN A 133 -2.14 14.14 -1.29
C GLN A 133 -3.36 14.03 -2.21
N LYS A 134 -4.58 14.26 -1.69
CA LYS A 134 -5.85 14.05 -2.39
C LYS A 134 -6.02 12.61 -2.91
N ASP A 135 -5.37 11.65 -2.27
CA ASP A 135 -5.52 10.21 -2.56
C ASP A 135 -6.83 9.69 -1.95
N THR A 136 -7.91 9.89 -2.69
CA THR A 136 -9.26 9.49 -2.26
C THR A 136 -9.38 7.97 -2.08
N ALA A 137 -8.66 7.18 -2.89
CA ALA A 137 -8.71 5.72 -2.80
C ALA A 137 -8.13 5.24 -1.47
N THR A 138 -6.91 5.70 -1.14
CA THR A 138 -6.25 5.39 0.13
C THR A 138 -7.06 5.92 1.31
N LEU A 139 -7.64 7.11 1.22
CA LEU A 139 -8.46 7.67 2.29
C LEU A 139 -9.73 6.83 2.56
N CYS A 140 -10.37 6.28 1.52
CA CYS A 140 -11.51 5.37 1.70
C CYS A 140 -11.08 4.08 2.44
N LEU A 141 -9.95 3.49 2.04
CA LEU A 141 -9.40 2.29 2.67
C LEU A 141 -9.05 2.55 4.15
N VAL A 142 -8.42 3.68 4.44
CA VAL A 142 -8.07 4.09 5.80
C VAL A 142 -9.32 4.24 6.68
N TRP A 143 -10.37 4.92 6.22
CA TRP A 143 -11.60 5.05 7.01
C TRP A 143 -12.29 3.72 7.26
N CYS A 144 -12.32 2.84 6.26
CA CYS A 144 -12.82 1.48 6.43
C CYS A 144 -12.03 0.73 7.52
N LYS A 145 -10.70 0.76 7.46
CA LYS A 145 -9.87 0.03 8.42
C LYS A 145 -9.92 0.65 9.82
N ASN A 146 -9.94 1.98 9.92
CA ASN A 146 -10.14 2.69 11.17
C ASN A 146 -11.47 2.33 11.83
N SER A 147 -12.54 2.15 11.06
CA SER A 147 -13.82 1.65 11.59
C SER A 147 -13.65 0.29 12.27
N TRP A 148 -12.95 -0.64 11.61
CA TRP A 148 -12.71 -1.99 12.15
C TRP A 148 -11.82 -2.00 13.39
N VAL A 149 -10.80 -1.14 13.43
CA VAL A 149 -9.89 -1.02 14.60
C VAL A 149 -10.61 -0.35 15.76
N ALA A 150 -11.25 0.80 15.52
CA ALA A 150 -11.89 1.60 16.56
C ALA A 150 -13.10 0.90 17.18
N ARG A 151 -13.90 0.13 16.42
CA ARG A 151 -15.08 -0.53 17.00
C ARG A 151 -14.76 -1.53 18.12
N LYS A 152 -13.51 -2.02 18.19
CA LYS A 152 -13.07 -2.93 19.26
C LYS A 152 -12.95 -2.23 20.63
N SER A 153 -12.73 -0.92 20.65
CA SER A 153 -12.53 -0.12 21.88
C SER A 153 -13.53 1.02 22.04
N ASN A 154 -14.04 1.58 20.95
CA ASN A 154 -14.98 2.68 20.90
C ASN A 154 -15.93 2.50 19.70
N ALA A 155 -17.04 1.82 19.98
CA ALA A 155 -18.05 1.44 18.99
C ALA A 155 -18.64 2.66 18.23
N PRO A 156 -19.05 3.76 18.90
CA PRO A 156 -19.54 4.97 18.22
C PRO A 156 -18.51 5.60 17.27
N LEU A 157 -17.23 5.63 17.67
CA LEU A 157 -16.16 6.13 16.81
C LEU A 157 -15.97 5.24 15.57
N GLY A 158 -16.06 3.92 15.74
CA GLY A 158 -16.05 2.96 14.64
C GLY A 158 -17.16 3.22 13.62
N LEU A 159 -18.38 3.51 14.08
CA LEU A 159 -19.52 3.85 13.22
C LEU A 159 -19.31 5.18 12.48
N LYS A 160 -18.73 6.18 13.16
CA LYS A 160 -18.36 7.46 12.53
C LYS A 160 -17.37 7.26 11.38
N TYR A 161 -16.35 6.42 11.56
CA TYR A 161 -15.41 6.11 10.48
C TYR A 161 -16.07 5.35 9.32
N ALA A 162 -16.97 4.41 9.61
CA ALA A 162 -17.71 3.68 8.57
C ALA A 162 -18.57 4.63 7.71
N SER A 163 -19.28 5.58 8.35
CA SER A 163 -20.10 6.55 7.63
C SER A 163 -19.25 7.50 6.79
N GLN A 164 -18.10 7.94 7.29
CA GLN A 164 -17.13 8.72 6.52
C GLN A 164 -16.59 7.95 5.31
N ALA A 165 -16.26 6.67 5.47
CA ALA A 165 -15.79 5.80 4.39
C ALA A 165 -16.84 5.70 3.28
N LEU A 166 -18.09 5.40 3.65
CA LEU A 166 -19.20 5.28 2.69
C LEU A 166 -19.49 6.60 1.97
N ALA A 167 -19.55 7.71 2.71
CA ALA A 167 -19.82 9.03 2.15
C ALA A 167 -18.72 9.46 1.15
N LEU A 168 -17.47 9.15 1.47
CA LEU A 168 -16.33 9.42 0.59
C LEU A 168 -16.37 8.52 -0.66
N TYR A 169 -16.59 7.21 -0.47
CA TYR A 169 -16.59 6.24 -1.57
C TYR A 169 -17.68 6.53 -2.59
N ARG A 170 -18.88 6.95 -2.16
CA ARG A 170 -19.97 7.36 -3.06
C ARG A 170 -19.62 8.52 -3.99
N LYS A 171 -18.65 9.36 -3.62
CA LYS A 171 -18.18 10.50 -4.43
C LYS A 171 -16.93 10.16 -5.22
N TYR A 172 -16.37 8.97 -5.03
CA TYR A 172 -15.15 8.56 -5.70
C TYR A 172 -15.43 8.18 -7.15
N SER A 173 -14.70 8.79 -8.08
CA SER A 173 -14.94 8.63 -9.53
C SER A 173 -14.73 7.21 -10.04
N GLN A 174 -13.93 6.40 -9.35
CA GLN A 174 -13.67 4.99 -9.68
C GLN A 174 -14.47 4.02 -8.80
N ALA A 175 -15.60 4.47 -8.23
CA ALA A 175 -16.44 3.62 -7.42
C ALA A 175 -17.03 2.46 -8.24
N THR A 176 -16.96 1.24 -7.70
CA THR A 176 -17.56 0.05 -8.32
C THR A 176 -18.78 -0.41 -7.53
N PRO A 177 -19.77 -1.07 -8.17
CA PRO A 177 -20.93 -1.59 -7.46
C PRO A 177 -20.57 -2.56 -6.33
N LEU A 178 -19.61 -3.47 -6.57
CA LEU A 178 -19.15 -4.45 -5.58
C LEU A 178 -18.59 -3.78 -4.32
N ASN A 179 -17.69 -2.81 -4.50
CA ASN A 179 -17.12 -2.08 -3.39
C ASN A 179 -18.17 -1.20 -2.70
N THR A 180 -19.13 -0.65 -3.44
CA THR A 180 -20.23 0.12 -2.86
C THR A 180 -21.03 -0.73 -1.88
N ILE A 181 -21.35 -1.98 -2.27
CA ILE A 181 -22.00 -2.96 -1.38
C ILE A 181 -21.14 -3.18 -0.13
N TYR A 182 -19.85 -3.45 -0.31
CA TYR A 182 -18.92 -3.62 0.81
C TYR A 182 -18.94 -2.43 1.78
N TYR A 183 -18.82 -1.19 1.29
CA TYR A 183 -18.87 0.00 2.14
C TYR A 183 -20.22 0.23 2.82
N THR A 184 -21.34 -0.21 2.22
CA THR A 184 -22.67 -0.16 2.85
C THR A 184 -22.88 -1.21 3.93
N LEU A 185 -22.17 -2.34 3.88
CA LEU A 185 -22.30 -3.41 4.86
C LEU A 185 -21.51 -3.13 6.15
N ILE A 186 -20.45 -2.31 6.10
CA ILE A 186 -19.62 -1.99 7.29
C ILE A 186 -20.48 -1.44 8.45
N PRO A 187 -21.37 -0.44 8.26
CA PRO A 187 -22.26 0.01 9.32
C PRO A 187 -23.33 -1.02 9.71
N GLN A 188 -23.72 -1.94 8.82
CA GLN A 188 -24.78 -2.91 9.11
C GLN A 188 -24.31 -4.05 10.02
N HIS A 189 -23.07 -4.53 9.81
CA HIS A 189 -22.44 -5.47 10.71
C HIS A 189 -22.30 -4.91 12.14
N TYR A 190 -22.23 -3.59 12.30
CA TYR A 190 -22.26 -2.94 13.61
C TYR A 190 -23.61 -3.13 14.32
N TYR A 191 -24.73 -2.95 13.60
CA TYR A 191 -26.05 -3.16 14.19
C TYR A 191 -26.30 -4.63 14.54
N GLN A 192 -25.88 -5.57 13.70
CA GLN A 192 -26.02 -7.01 13.98
C GLN A 192 -25.23 -7.46 15.22
N LEU A 193 -23.99 -6.97 15.41
CA LEU A 193 -23.19 -7.32 16.59
C LEU A 193 -23.75 -6.75 17.90
N ASN A 194 -24.37 -5.58 17.87
CA ASN A 194 -25.00 -4.97 19.05
C ASN A 194 -26.38 -5.56 19.38
N PHE A 195 -27.07 -6.17 18.41
CA PHE A 195 -28.33 -6.89 18.66
C PHE A 195 -28.14 -8.26 19.32
N LEU A 196 -26.94 -8.85 19.22
CA LEU A 196 -26.61 -10.16 19.79
C LEU A 196 -25.96 -10.07 21.19
N SER A 197 -25.65 -8.86 21.65
CA SER A 197 -25.00 -8.59 22.95
C SER A 197 -25.94 -7.98 24.00
N THR A 198 -27.23 -7.85 23.68
CA THR A 198 -28.35 -7.50 24.59
C THR A 198 -29.21 -8.73 24.86
#